data_AF-A0A1W9RM55-F1
#
_entry.id   AF-A0A1W9RM55-F1
#
_cell.length_a   1.000
_cell.length_b   1.000
_cell.length_c   1.000
_cell.angle_alpha   90.00
_cell.angle_beta   90.00
_cell.angle_gamma   90.00
#
_symmetry.space_group_name_H-M   'P 1'
#
loop_
_entity.id
_entity.type
_entity.pdbx_description
1 polymer ?
#
loop_
_entity_poly.entity_id
_entity_poly.type
_entity_poly.pdbx_seq_one_letter_code
_entity_poly.pdbx_strand_id
1 'polypeptide(L)'
;MVVGLMCALRTILRHSVVAGCKTDLQRAIAMCHWTHGLWKHNGNNKPVKSDPLSIVEEARKGKKFRCVEYAVVVSGCLNAVGVRARVLGLKTEDVETRESGVGHVVAEAYLGEFGKWTFVDAQWDVIPIRQGVPLNAVELRKAIVEQQKGLELSGLSFFKSVVYRHRVKPYLFYIDTRLDCRVGVSGSSRKPETLMLVPVGAREPRVFQRKWPMKNLIYTHSVRSFYARPL
;
A
#
# COMPACT_ATOMS: atom_id res chain seq x y z
N MET A 1 -4.18 -27.20 -5.99
CA MET A 1 -3.35 -26.93 -4.79
C MET A 1 -3.42 -25.49 -4.27
N VAL A 2 -3.60 -24.46 -5.12
CA VAL A 2 -3.69 -23.03 -4.69
C VAL A 2 -4.97 -22.69 -3.91
N VAL A 3 -6.10 -23.35 -4.23
CA VAL A 3 -7.41 -23.10 -3.59
C VAL A 3 -7.44 -23.52 -2.11
N GLY A 4 -6.73 -24.59 -1.74
CA GLY A 4 -6.68 -25.08 -0.34
C GLY A 4 -5.86 -24.18 0.59
N LEU A 5 -4.76 -23.60 0.11
CA LEU A 5 -3.85 -22.78 0.93
C LEU A 5 -4.38 -21.36 1.20
N MET A 6 -5.06 -20.72 0.24
CA MET A 6 -5.75 -19.44 0.51
C MET A 6 -6.89 -19.63 1.53
N CYS A 7 -7.53 -20.80 1.56
CA CYS A 7 -8.55 -21.14 2.53
C CYS A 7 -7.98 -21.18 3.96
N ALA A 8 -6.80 -21.78 4.16
CA ALA A 8 -6.14 -21.82 5.47
C ALA A 8 -5.76 -20.42 6.00
N LEU A 9 -5.16 -19.58 5.16
CA LEU A 9 -4.83 -18.19 5.52
C LEU A 9 -6.11 -17.40 5.86
N ARG A 10 -7.16 -17.55 5.04
CA ARG A 10 -8.46 -16.91 5.26
C ARG A 10 -9.12 -17.31 6.58
N THR A 11 -9.08 -18.59 6.93
CA THR A 11 -9.63 -19.10 8.20
C THR A 11 -8.87 -18.50 9.38
N ILE A 12 -7.54 -18.55 9.37
CA ILE A 12 -6.73 -17.96 10.46
C ILE A 12 -7.04 -16.47 10.62
N LEU A 13 -7.04 -15.71 9.53
CA LEU A 13 -7.27 -14.28 9.58
C LEU A 13 -8.67 -13.93 10.10
N ARG A 14 -9.71 -14.66 9.66
CA ARG A 14 -11.09 -14.41 10.08
C ARG A 14 -11.33 -14.71 11.55
N HIS A 15 -10.71 -15.76 12.08
CA HIS A 15 -10.92 -16.19 13.46
C HIS A 15 -9.98 -15.55 14.47
N SER A 16 -8.88 -14.93 14.03
CA SER A 16 -7.93 -14.26 14.94
C SER A 16 -7.81 -12.76 14.68
N VAL A 17 -7.39 -12.35 13.48
CA VAL A 17 -7.00 -10.95 13.19
C VAL A 17 -8.22 -10.03 13.07
N VAL A 18 -9.23 -10.44 12.31
CA VAL A 18 -10.43 -9.62 12.09
C VAL A 18 -11.66 -10.12 12.86
N ALA A 19 -11.42 -10.96 13.86
CA ALA A 19 -12.48 -11.44 14.75
C ALA A 19 -13.12 -10.25 15.48
N GLY A 20 -14.45 -10.13 15.40
CA GLY A 20 -15.19 -9.03 16.03
C GLY A 20 -15.16 -7.69 15.28
N CYS A 21 -14.39 -7.55 14.19
CA CYS A 21 -14.43 -6.35 13.35
C CYS A 21 -15.77 -6.25 12.60
N LYS A 22 -16.50 -5.16 12.83
CA LYS A 22 -17.82 -4.88 12.25
C LYS A 22 -17.71 -4.10 10.94
N THR A 23 -16.74 -3.18 10.83
CA THR A 23 -16.56 -2.30 9.67
C THR A 23 -15.31 -2.63 8.86
N ASP A 24 -15.21 -2.16 7.60
CA ASP A 24 -14.00 -2.39 6.80
C ASP A 24 -12.81 -1.61 7.35
N LEU A 25 -13.03 -0.41 7.93
CA LEU A 25 -11.99 0.35 8.60
C LEU A 25 -11.40 -0.43 9.78
N GLN A 26 -12.22 -1.08 10.60
CA GLN A 26 -11.75 -1.93 11.70
C GLN A 26 -10.91 -3.09 11.18
N ARG A 27 -11.36 -3.74 10.09
CA ARG A 27 -10.60 -4.82 9.42
C ARG A 27 -9.27 -4.31 8.88
N ALA A 28 -9.26 -3.13 8.26
CA ALA A 28 -8.06 -2.50 7.72
C ALA A 28 -7.04 -2.16 8.82
N ILE A 29 -7.48 -1.55 9.93
CA ILE A 29 -6.62 -1.24 11.08
C ILE A 29 -6.04 -2.52 11.68
N ALA A 30 -6.88 -3.52 11.96
CA ALA A 30 -6.43 -4.79 12.54
C ALA A 30 -5.43 -5.53 11.63
N MET A 31 -5.68 -5.54 10.31
CA MET A 31 -4.78 -6.17 9.35
C MET A 31 -3.47 -5.40 9.18
N CYS A 32 -3.51 -4.07 9.19
CA CYS A 32 -2.34 -3.20 9.17
C CYS A 32 -1.43 -3.52 10.36
N HIS A 33 -2.00 -3.52 11.56
CA HIS A 33 -1.30 -3.82 12.81
C HIS A 33 -0.72 -5.23 12.84
N TRP A 34 -1.52 -6.23 12.47
CA TRP A 34 -1.06 -7.62 12.40
C TRP A 34 0.11 -7.77 11.43
N THR A 35 0.02 -7.18 10.24
CA THR A 35 1.08 -7.25 9.22
C THR A 35 2.35 -6.53 9.70
N HIS A 36 2.21 -5.39 10.37
CA HIS A 36 3.33 -4.65 10.96
C HIS A 36 4.14 -5.52 11.94
N GLY A 37 3.44 -6.31 12.77
CA GLY A 37 4.05 -7.18 13.78
C GLY A 37 4.76 -8.42 13.25
N LEU A 38 4.62 -8.77 11.96
CA LEU A 38 5.20 -10.01 11.42
C LEU A 38 6.72 -9.97 11.31
N TRP A 39 7.32 -8.80 11.04
CA TRP A 39 8.76 -8.65 10.98
C TRP A 39 9.21 -7.20 11.21
N LYS A 40 10.51 -6.99 11.45
CA LYS A 40 11.15 -5.66 11.41
C LYS A 40 11.66 -5.37 10.00
N HIS A 41 11.46 -4.16 9.50
CA HIS A 41 11.86 -3.76 8.15
C HIS A 41 13.35 -4.02 7.85
N ASN A 42 13.62 -4.56 6.66
CA ASN A 42 14.96 -4.70 6.08
C ASN A 42 14.92 -4.38 4.58
N GLY A 43 15.56 -3.27 4.19
CA GLY A 43 15.58 -2.73 2.82
C GLY A 43 16.24 -3.61 1.75
N ASN A 44 17.03 -4.62 2.16
CA ASN A 44 17.90 -5.39 1.26
C ASN A 44 17.38 -6.80 0.96
N ASN A 45 16.44 -7.31 1.76
CA ASN A 45 16.03 -8.70 1.68
C ASN A 45 14.77 -8.88 0.81
N LYS A 46 14.68 -10.03 0.12
CA LYS A 46 13.58 -10.35 -0.80
C LYS A 46 13.05 -11.76 -0.51
N PRO A 47 11.74 -12.00 -0.66
CA PRO A 47 11.17 -13.33 -0.51
C PRO A 47 11.57 -14.22 -1.69
N VAL A 48 11.46 -15.53 -1.51
CA VAL A 48 11.62 -16.49 -2.61
C VAL A 48 10.47 -16.35 -3.60
N LYS A 49 9.25 -16.15 -3.08
CA LYS A 49 8.05 -15.89 -3.88
C LYS A 49 7.35 -14.62 -3.40
N SER A 50 6.96 -13.77 -4.35
CA SER A 50 6.31 -12.48 -4.09
C SER A 50 4.79 -12.59 -3.92
N ASP A 51 4.32 -13.65 -3.25
CA ASP A 51 2.92 -13.85 -2.89
C ASP A 51 2.71 -13.72 -1.37
N PRO A 52 1.52 -13.30 -0.91
CA PRO A 52 1.27 -13.02 0.50
C PRO A 52 1.58 -14.19 1.44
N LEU A 53 1.24 -15.42 1.04
CA LEU A 53 1.35 -16.58 1.91
C LEU A 53 2.81 -16.98 2.09
N SER A 54 3.57 -17.08 1.00
CA SER A 54 5.00 -17.39 1.07
C SER A 54 5.76 -16.36 1.90
N ILE A 55 5.44 -15.07 1.76
CA ILE A 55 6.07 -14.00 2.55
C ILE A 55 5.78 -14.18 4.05
N VAL A 56 4.52 -14.47 4.43
CA VAL A 56 4.13 -14.72 5.83
C VAL A 56 4.86 -15.94 6.40
N GLU A 57 4.98 -17.03 5.64
CA GLU A 57 5.69 -18.24 6.07
C GLU A 57 7.19 -17.99 6.26
N GLU A 58 7.83 -17.28 5.32
CA GLU A 58 9.24 -16.91 5.45
C GLU A 58 9.47 -15.95 6.62
N ALA A 59 8.56 -14.99 6.86
CA ALA A 59 8.64 -14.08 8.00
C ALA A 59 8.55 -14.82 9.34
N ARG A 60 7.65 -15.80 9.46
CA ARG A 60 7.53 -16.66 10.65
C ARG A 60 8.80 -17.47 10.92
N LYS A 61 9.62 -17.73 9.90
CA LYS A 61 10.95 -18.36 10.03
C LYS A 61 12.06 -17.34 10.34
N GLY A 62 11.71 -16.10 10.69
CA GLY A 62 12.64 -15.04 11.10
C GLY A 62 13.12 -14.14 9.97
N LYS A 63 12.63 -14.33 8.73
CA LYS A 63 13.01 -13.48 7.61
C LYS A 63 12.37 -12.09 7.74
N LYS A 64 13.08 -11.07 7.26
CA LYS A 64 12.71 -9.65 7.34
C LYS A 64 12.65 -9.06 5.94
N PHE A 65 11.76 -8.12 5.67
CA PHE A 65 11.51 -7.64 4.31
C PHE A 65 11.32 -6.14 4.19
N ARG A 66 11.14 -5.67 2.95
CA ARG A 66 11.05 -4.27 2.55
C ARG A 66 9.61 -3.78 2.58
N CYS A 67 9.39 -2.50 2.24
CA CYS A 67 8.06 -1.90 2.07
C CYS A 67 7.16 -2.69 1.13
N VAL A 68 7.74 -3.21 0.04
CA VAL A 68 7.03 -3.99 -0.98
C VAL A 68 6.30 -5.19 -0.37
N GLU A 69 6.97 -5.93 0.51
CA GLU A 69 6.41 -7.13 1.10
C GLU A 69 5.32 -6.83 2.14
N TYR A 70 5.44 -5.73 2.89
CA TYR A 70 4.35 -5.27 3.77
C TYR A 70 3.09 -4.97 2.96
N ALA A 71 3.23 -4.23 1.86
CA ALA A 71 2.13 -3.88 0.97
C ALA A 71 1.48 -5.10 0.31
N VAL A 72 2.28 -6.07 -0.15
CA VAL A 72 1.78 -7.32 -0.74
C VAL A 72 1.00 -8.14 0.28
N VAL A 73 1.53 -8.31 1.50
CA VAL A 73 0.87 -9.10 2.55
C VAL A 73 -0.43 -8.43 2.97
N VAL A 74 -0.41 -7.15 3.36
CA VAL A 74 -1.64 -6.49 3.85
C VAL A 74 -2.72 -6.45 2.77
N SER A 75 -2.36 -6.18 1.51
CA SER A 75 -3.30 -6.20 0.38
C SER A 75 -3.88 -7.59 0.14
N GLY A 76 -3.03 -8.63 0.11
CA GLY A 76 -3.48 -10.01 -0.09
C GLY A 76 -4.38 -10.51 1.04
N CYS A 77 -4.03 -10.21 2.29
CA CYS A 77 -4.79 -10.59 3.47
C CYS A 77 -6.14 -9.86 3.55
N LEU A 78 -6.20 -8.57 3.22
CA LEU A 78 -7.46 -7.82 3.12
C LEU A 78 -8.38 -8.42 2.06
N ASN A 79 -7.85 -8.69 0.86
CA ASN A 79 -8.61 -9.35 -0.19
C ASN A 79 -9.13 -10.73 0.25
N ALA A 80 -8.33 -11.51 0.99
CA ALA A 80 -8.74 -12.81 1.50
C ALA A 80 -9.91 -12.74 2.51
N VAL A 81 -10.03 -11.65 3.27
CA VAL A 81 -11.14 -11.46 4.22
C VAL A 81 -12.36 -10.76 3.62
N GLY A 82 -12.26 -10.25 2.39
CA GLY A 82 -13.36 -9.63 1.64
C GLY A 82 -13.28 -8.11 1.54
N VAL A 83 -12.17 -7.49 1.98
CA VAL A 83 -11.93 -6.06 1.80
C VAL A 83 -11.09 -5.86 0.54
N ARG A 84 -11.66 -5.20 -0.47
CA ARG A 84 -10.97 -4.97 -1.75
C ARG A 84 -9.73 -4.13 -1.51
N ALA A 85 -8.56 -4.64 -1.87
CA ALA A 85 -7.29 -3.96 -1.64
C ALA A 85 -6.35 -4.08 -2.83
N ARG A 86 -5.43 -3.12 -2.97
CA ARG A 86 -4.43 -3.05 -4.04
C ARG A 86 -3.10 -2.56 -3.51
N VAL A 87 -2.02 -2.93 -4.19
CA VAL A 87 -0.69 -2.35 -3.92
C VAL A 87 -0.60 -0.97 -4.58
N LEU A 88 0.01 -0.03 -3.88
CA LEU A 88 0.22 1.35 -4.31
C LEU A 88 1.72 1.67 -4.32
N GLY A 89 2.24 2.05 -5.48
CA GLY A 89 3.58 2.60 -5.61
C GLY A 89 3.57 4.11 -5.39
N LEU A 90 4.48 4.59 -4.55
CA LEU A 90 4.69 6.00 -4.25
C LEU A 90 6.08 6.41 -4.74
N LYS A 91 6.19 7.59 -5.37
CA LYS A 91 7.43 8.08 -5.97
C LYS A 91 7.64 9.56 -5.74
N THR A 92 8.89 9.95 -5.55
CA THR A 92 9.30 11.35 -5.42
C THR A 92 9.24 12.09 -6.75
N GLU A 93 9.19 13.42 -6.70
CA GLU A 93 9.22 14.28 -7.90
C GLU A 93 10.48 14.05 -8.74
N ASP A 94 11.61 13.83 -8.08
CA ASP A 94 12.93 13.59 -8.67
C ASP A 94 13.23 12.11 -8.92
N VAL A 95 12.19 11.29 -9.13
CA VAL A 95 12.29 9.83 -9.32
C VAL A 95 13.24 9.39 -10.43
N GLU A 96 13.40 10.22 -11.47
CA GLU A 96 14.27 9.91 -12.61
C GLU A 96 15.75 10.23 -12.32
N THR A 97 16.04 11.19 -11.44
CA THR A 97 17.37 11.79 -11.30
C THR A 97 18.08 11.39 -10.01
N ARG A 98 17.35 11.06 -8.94
CA ARG A 98 17.96 10.63 -7.66
C ARG A 98 18.36 9.15 -7.70
N GLU A 99 19.53 8.85 -7.15
CA GLU A 99 20.15 7.52 -7.21
C GLU A 99 19.46 6.47 -6.32
N SER A 100 19.03 6.87 -5.12
CA SER A 100 18.42 5.96 -4.15
C SER A 100 17.24 6.60 -3.40
N GLY A 101 16.37 5.78 -2.80
CA GLY A 101 15.33 6.28 -1.88
C GLY A 101 14.22 7.11 -2.52
N VAL A 102 13.90 6.90 -3.81
CA VAL A 102 12.83 7.62 -4.54
C VAL A 102 11.48 6.90 -4.55
N GLY A 103 11.42 5.68 -4.02
CA GLY A 103 10.21 4.87 -4.00
C GLY A 103 9.83 4.41 -2.59
N HIS A 104 8.53 4.41 -2.31
CA HIS A 104 7.93 3.70 -1.17
C HIS A 104 6.73 2.90 -1.69
N VAL A 105 6.41 1.78 -1.04
CA VAL A 105 5.29 0.93 -1.48
C VAL A 105 4.40 0.67 -0.28
N VAL A 106 3.11 0.93 -0.46
CA VAL A 106 2.06 0.77 0.54
C VAL A 106 0.89 0.01 -0.10
N ALA A 107 -0.20 -0.18 0.64
CA ALA A 107 -1.45 -0.67 0.09
C ALA A 107 -2.53 0.41 0.14
N GLU A 108 -3.61 0.15 -0.59
CA GLU A 108 -4.89 0.82 -0.38
C GLU A 108 -6.00 -0.21 -0.19
N ALA A 109 -6.98 0.14 0.63
CA ALA A 109 -8.19 -0.64 0.86
C ALA A 109 -9.43 0.19 0.49
N TYR A 110 -10.36 -0.37 -0.28
CA TYR A 110 -11.65 0.25 -0.53
C TYR A 110 -12.59 -0.04 0.63
N LEU A 111 -12.90 0.97 1.42
CA LEU A 111 -13.75 0.84 2.61
C LEU A 111 -15.20 1.11 2.23
N GLY A 112 -16.03 0.08 2.33
CA GLY A 112 -17.42 0.13 1.88
C GLY A 112 -18.23 1.22 2.56
N GLU A 113 -18.06 1.40 3.87
CA GLU A 113 -18.78 2.41 4.65
C GLU A 113 -18.43 3.86 4.27
N PHE A 114 -17.28 4.11 3.64
CA PHE A 114 -16.87 5.44 3.18
C PHE A 114 -16.98 5.61 1.66
N GLY A 115 -17.21 4.53 0.91
CA GLY A 115 -17.30 4.54 -0.54
C GLY A 115 -15.99 4.93 -1.25
N LYS A 116 -14.83 4.77 -0.61
CA LYS A 116 -13.54 5.26 -1.12
C LYS A 116 -12.36 4.36 -0.79
N TRP A 117 -11.30 4.53 -1.58
CA TRP A 117 -9.98 3.98 -1.28
C TRP A 117 -9.34 4.71 -0.10
N THR A 118 -8.65 3.96 0.74
CA THR A 118 -7.97 4.41 1.96
C THR A 118 -6.54 3.90 1.96
N PHE A 119 -5.61 4.76 2.33
CA PHE A 119 -4.19 4.49 2.44
C PHE A 119 -3.89 3.54 3.62
N VAL A 120 -3.05 2.53 3.39
CA VAL A 120 -2.66 1.54 4.41
C VAL A 120 -1.15 1.27 4.31
N ASP A 121 -0.39 1.76 5.30
CA ASP A 121 1.06 1.56 5.39
C ASP A 121 1.41 0.65 6.57
N ALA A 122 1.38 -0.65 6.30
CA ALA A 122 1.71 -1.69 7.27
C ALA A 122 3.19 -1.68 7.69
N GLN A 123 4.10 -1.04 6.93
CA GLN A 123 5.49 -0.91 7.40
C GLN A 123 5.55 -0.03 8.66
N TRP A 124 4.70 1.00 8.72
CA TRP A 124 4.68 1.98 9.82
C TRP A 124 3.48 1.82 10.76
N ASP A 125 2.60 0.85 10.50
CA ASP A 125 1.32 0.66 11.20
C ASP A 125 0.37 1.87 11.06
N VAL A 126 0.30 2.48 9.88
CA VAL A 126 -0.41 3.75 9.66
C VAL A 126 -1.59 3.60 8.72
N ILE A 127 -2.74 4.07 9.19
CA ILE A 127 -3.91 4.48 8.39
C ILE A 127 -4.21 5.94 8.75
N PRO A 128 -4.10 6.88 7.79
CA PRO A 128 -4.38 8.28 8.04
C PRO A 128 -5.89 8.54 8.11
N ILE A 129 -6.34 9.19 9.18
CA ILE A 129 -7.74 9.54 9.43
C ILE A 129 -7.79 11.04 9.70
N ARG A 130 -8.73 11.75 9.09
CA ARG A 130 -9.00 13.16 9.41
C ARG A 130 -10.46 13.31 9.78
N GLN A 131 -10.74 13.78 10.99
CA GLN A 131 -12.12 14.00 11.48
C GLN A 131 -13.00 12.75 11.30
N GLY A 132 -12.48 11.58 11.67
CA GLY A 132 -13.18 10.29 11.52
C GLY A 132 -13.25 9.73 10.09
N VAL A 133 -12.73 10.44 9.08
CA VAL A 133 -12.72 9.99 7.69
C VAL A 133 -11.32 9.52 7.28
N PRO A 134 -11.15 8.26 6.85
CA PRO A 134 -9.87 7.77 6.35
C PRO A 134 -9.50 8.41 5.00
N LEU A 135 -8.20 8.61 4.81
CA LEU A 135 -7.64 9.33 3.65
C LEU A 135 -6.97 8.38 2.66
N ASN A 136 -7.05 8.70 1.38
CA ASN A 136 -6.17 8.15 0.34
C ASN A 136 -4.84 8.93 0.25
N ALA A 137 -3.92 8.49 -0.62
CA ALA A 137 -2.59 9.11 -0.76
C ALA A 137 -2.65 10.60 -1.16
N VAL A 138 -3.57 10.99 -2.06
CA VAL A 138 -3.72 12.37 -2.52
C VAL A 138 -4.25 13.27 -1.40
N GLU A 139 -5.24 12.79 -0.66
CA GLU A 139 -5.81 13.52 0.48
C GLU A 139 -4.81 13.61 1.64
N LEU A 140 -4.04 12.56 1.90
CA LEU A 140 -2.96 12.57 2.88
C LEU A 140 -1.91 13.63 2.51
N ARG A 141 -1.49 13.69 1.23
CA ARG A 141 -0.57 14.73 0.75
C ARG A 141 -1.14 16.11 1.01
N LYS A 142 -2.40 16.35 0.62
CA LYS A 142 -3.07 17.63 0.85
C LYS A 142 -3.07 18.00 2.34
N ALA A 143 -3.47 17.07 3.20
CA ALA A 143 -3.51 17.29 4.65
C ALA A 143 -2.13 17.61 5.24
N ILE A 144 -1.05 16.98 4.75
CA ILE A 144 0.32 17.25 5.20
C ILE A 144 0.81 18.61 4.68
N VAL A 145 0.61 18.92 3.39
CA VAL A 145 1.10 20.15 2.76
C VAL A 145 0.39 21.38 3.32
N GLU A 146 -0.93 21.31 3.46
CA GLU A 146 -1.76 22.41 3.98
C GLU A 146 -1.82 22.44 5.52
N GLN A 147 -1.11 21.53 6.21
CA GLN A 147 -1.08 21.43 7.67
C GLN A 147 -2.47 21.38 8.31
N GLN A 148 -3.36 20.60 7.72
CA GLN A 148 -4.75 20.51 8.16
C GLN A 148 -4.84 19.92 9.58
N LYS A 149 -5.69 20.54 10.41
CA LYS A 149 -5.97 20.07 11.78
C LYS A 149 -6.73 18.74 11.77
N GLY A 150 -6.61 18.00 12.86
CA GLY A 150 -7.35 16.76 13.07
C GLY A 150 -6.90 15.58 12.19
N LEU A 151 -5.72 15.65 11.57
CA LEU A 151 -5.10 14.49 10.94
C LEU A 151 -4.47 13.60 12.03
N GLU A 152 -4.99 12.40 12.15
CA GLU A 152 -4.56 11.32 13.03
C GLU A 152 -3.90 10.23 12.19
N LEU A 153 -2.81 9.67 12.70
CA LEU A 153 -2.15 8.51 12.10
C LEU A 153 -2.34 7.37 13.09
N SER A 154 -3.17 6.39 12.73
CA SER A 154 -3.45 5.25 13.63
C SER A 154 -2.14 4.63 14.12
N GLY A 155 -2.11 4.14 15.36
CA GLY A 155 -0.96 3.39 15.89
C GLY A 155 0.30 4.21 16.25
N LEU A 156 0.34 5.52 15.97
CA LEU A 156 1.52 6.35 16.23
C LEU A 156 1.32 7.37 17.36
N SER A 157 2.30 7.43 18.27
CA SER A 157 2.47 8.58 19.18
C SER A 157 2.68 9.89 18.40
N PHE A 158 2.50 11.05 19.06
CA PHE A 158 2.70 12.37 18.46
C PHE A 158 4.06 12.52 17.75
N PHE A 159 5.18 12.23 18.43
CA PHE A 159 6.52 12.37 17.84
C PHE A 159 6.72 11.48 16.61
N LYS A 160 6.29 10.21 16.69
CA LYS A 160 6.34 9.29 15.54
C LYS A 160 5.49 9.79 14.38
N SER A 161 4.36 10.45 14.66
CA SER A 161 3.51 11.04 13.63
C SER A 161 4.19 12.16 12.87
N VAL A 162 4.95 13.03 13.56
CA VAL A 162 5.74 14.10 12.91
C VAL A 162 6.82 13.50 12.01
N VAL A 163 7.56 12.51 12.52
CA VAL A 163 8.61 11.80 11.77
C VAL A 163 8.03 11.13 10.54
N TYR A 164 6.89 10.44 10.68
CA TYR A 164 6.22 9.76 9.58
C TYR A 164 5.81 10.74 8.48
N ARG A 165 5.16 11.86 8.83
CA ARG A 165 4.75 12.89 7.86
C ARG A 165 5.93 13.43 7.06
N HIS A 166 7.03 13.72 7.74
CA HIS A 166 8.25 14.19 7.06
C HIS A 166 8.80 13.14 6.09
N ARG A 167 8.79 11.86 6.48
CA ARG A 167 9.29 10.76 5.64
C ARG A 167 8.38 10.41 4.47
N VAL A 168 7.06 10.38 4.66
CA VAL A 168 6.12 9.96 3.60
C VAL A 168 5.88 11.06 2.58
N LYS A 169 5.90 12.34 2.99
CA LYS A 169 5.55 13.50 2.14
C LYS A 169 6.23 13.50 0.78
N PRO A 170 7.56 13.29 0.65
CA PRO A 170 8.22 13.33 -0.65
C PRO A 170 7.69 12.26 -1.61
N TYR A 171 7.28 11.10 -1.12
CA TYR A 171 6.83 9.98 -1.94
C TYR A 171 5.42 10.15 -2.50
N LEU A 172 4.61 11.07 -1.95
CA LEU A 172 3.23 11.28 -2.39
C LEU A 172 3.13 12.12 -3.69
N PHE A 173 4.20 12.18 -4.50
CA PHE A 173 4.24 12.99 -5.71
C PHE A 173 3.63 12.28 -6.91
N TYR A 174 4.25 11.18 -7.37
CA TYR A 174 3.63 10.27 -8.33
C TYR A 174 3.12 9.03 -7.61
N ILE A 175 1.93 8.59 -8.00
CA ILE A 175 1.24 7.47 -7.36
C ILE A 175 0.85 6.48 -8.46
N ASP A 176 1.13 5.19 -8.29
CA ASP A 176 0.73 4.18 -9.26
C ASP A 176 0.14 2.92 -8.64
N THR A 177 -0.63 2.21 -9.45
CA THR A 177 -1.19 0.91 -9.10
C THR A 177 -1.39 0.07 -10.36
N ARG A 178 -1.38 -1.25 -10.21
CA ARG A 178 -1.64 -2.19 -11.31
C ARG A 178 -3.13 -2.25 -11.60
N LEU A 179 -3.51 -2.23 -12.87
CA LEU A 179 -4.92 -2.30 -13.27
C LEU A 179 -5.58 -3.63 -12.89
N ASP A 180 -4.82 -4.74 -12.90
CA ASP A 180 -5.37 -6.05 -12.51
C ASP A 180 -5.43 -6.27 -11.00
N CYS A 181 -4.82 -5.39 -10.18
CA CYS A 181 -4.77 -5.45 -8.72
C CYS A 181 -4.25 -6.78 -8.12
N ARG A 182 -3.80 -7.74 -8.93
CA ARG A 182 -3.37 -9.06 -8.46
C ARG A 182 -1.98 -9.01 -7.85
N VAL A 183 -1.78 -9.79 -6.79
CA VAL A 183 -0.50 -10.01 -6.11
C VAL A 183 -0.03 -11.46 -6.34
N GLY A 184 1.29 -11.70 -6.34
CA GLY A 184 1.83 -13.06 -6.45
C GLY A 184 1.74 -13.73 -7.83
N VAL A 185 1.28 -13.03 -8.87
CA VAL A 185 1.19 -13.59 -10.23
C VAL A 185 2.52 -13.42 -10.95
N SER A 186 3.42 -14.38 -10.75
CA SER A 186 4.65 -14.52 -11.54
C SER A 186 4.36 -15.40 -12.78
N GLY A 187 4.70 -14.93 -13.98
CA GLY A 187 4.63 -15.76 -15.20
C GLY A 187 3.46 -15.49 -16.16
N SER A 188 2.72 -14.38 -16.04
CA SER A 188 1.79 -13.99 -17.11
C SER A 188 2.56 -13.48 -18.34
N SER A 189 2.19 -13.95 -19.53
CA SER A 189 2.79 -13.53 -20.81
C SER A 189 2.63 -12.02 -21.06
N ARG A 190 1.56 -11.42 -20.54
CA ARG A 190 1.33 -9.97 -20.54
C ARG A 190 1.62 -9.40 -19.16
N LYS A 191 2.57 -8.47 -19.06
CA LYS A 191 2.78 -7.68 -17.84
C LYS A 191 1.56 -6.74 -17.69
N PRO A 192 0.88 -6.71 -16.54
CA PRO A 192 -0.28 -5.87 -16.35
C PRO A 192 0.10 -4.40 -16.51
N GLU A 193 -0.79 -3.65 -17.17
CA GLU A 193 -0.68 -2.20 -17.28
C GLU A 193 -0.76 -1.58 -15.87
N THR A 194 0.02 -0.52 -15.68
CA THR A 194 0.09 0.22 -14.43
C THR A 194 -0.41 1.62 -14.69
N LEU A 195 -1.45 2.02 -13.96
CA LEU A 195 -1.98 3.37 -14.01
C LEU A 195 -1.15 4.25 -13.08
N MET A 196 -0.61 5.36 -13.58
CA MET A 196 0.13 6.34 -12.82
C MET A 196 -0.61 7.67 -12.78
N LEU A 197 -0.95 8.11 -11.57
CA LEU A 197 -1.41 9.46 -11.30
C LEU A 197 -0.22 10.42 -11.28
N VAL A 198 -0.28 11.42 -12.15
CA VAL A 198 0.71 12.48 -12.30
C VAL A 198 0.05 13.82 -11.97
N PRO A 199 0.65 14.65 -11.08
CA PRO A 199 0.13 16.00 -10.83
C PRO A 199 0.00 16.82 -12.13
N VAL A 200 -1.02 17.66 -12.23
CA VAL A 200 -1.21 18.54 -13.40
C VAL A 200 0.03 19.44 -13.56
N GLY A 201 0.58 19.50 -14.78
CA GLY A 201 1.78 20.28 -15.09
C GLY A 201 3.10 19.58 -14.75
N ALA A 202 3.09 18.44 -14.06
CA ALA A 202 4.29 17.65 -13.83
C ALA A 202 4.64 16.80 -15.06
N ARG A 203 5.93 16.54 -15.26
CA ARG A 203 6.40 15.62 -16.29
C ARG A 203 6.02 14.19 -15.94
N GLU A 204 5.60 13.42 -16.93
CA GLU A 204 5.37 11.99 -16.76
C GLU A 204 6.72 11.24 -16.64
N PRO A 205 7.01 10.56 -15.53
CA PRO A 205 8.31 9.90 -15.33
C PRO A 205 8.39 8.62 -16.16
N ARG A 206 9.55 8.40 -16.80
CA ARG A 206 9.84 7.26 -17.68
C ARG A 206 10.96 6.37 -17.15
N VAL A 207 11.79 6.87 -16.22
CA VAL A 207 12.93 6.15 -15.63
C VAL A 207 12.86 6.17 -14.11
N PHE A 208 13.05 5.03 -13.48
CA PHE A 208 13.14 4.90 -12.02
C PHE A 208 14.60 4.83 -11.59
N GLN A 209 15.01 5.72 -10.68
CA GLN A 209 16.35 5.75 -10.08
C GLN A 209 17.48 5.82 -11.11
N ARG A 210 17.36 6.70 -12.11
CA ARG A 210 18.33 6.90 -13.22
C ARG A 210 18.54 5.69 -14.14
N LYS A 211 18.13 4.49 -13.72
CA LYS A 211 18.60 3.22 -14.30
C LYS A 211 17.50 2.37 -14.91
N TRP A 212 16.31 2.36 -14.30
CA TRP A 212 15.30 1.33 -14.62
C TRP A 212 14.15 1.92 -15.44
N PRO A 213 14.03 1.61 -16.74
CA PRO A 213 12.89 2.10 -17.53
C PRO A 213 11.56 1.63 -16.95
N MET A 214 10.63 2.56 -16.78
CA MET A 214 9.26 2.28 -16.40
C MET A 214 8.46 1.91 -17.65
N LYS A 215 7.97 0.67 -17.72
CA LYS A 215 7.25 0.13 -18.88
C LYS A 215 5.80 -0.16 -18.54
N ASN A 216 4.93 -0.17 -19.55
CA ASN A 216 3.49 -0.45 -19.44
C ASN A 216 2.76 0.54 -18.52
N LEU A 217 3.14 1.82 -18.59
CA LEU A 217 2.47 2.89 -17.87
C LEU A 217 1.38 3.53 -18.71
N ILE A 218 0.21 3.70 -18.08
CA ILE A 218 -0.85 4.58 -18.53
C ILE A 218 -0.85 5.76 -17.57
N TYR A 219 -0.70 6.98 -18.08
CA TYR A 219 -0.69 8.18 -17.26
C TYR A 219 -2.09 8.77 -17.16
N THR A 220 -2.40 9.33 -16.00
CA THR A 220 -3.60 10.12 -15.78
C THR A 220 -3.31 11.29 -14.87
N HIS A 221 -3.99 12.41 -15.12
CA HIS A 221 -4.02 13.56 -14.20
C HIS A 221 -5.34 13.61 -13.41
N SER A 222 -6.25 12.66 -13.67
CA SER A 222 -7.57 12.62 -13.05
C SER A 222 -7.53 11.79 -11.77
N VAL A 223 -7.58 12.47 -10.63
CA VAL A 223 -7.75 11.84 -9.31
C VAL A 223 -8.99 10.95 -9.29
N ARG A 224 -10.09 11.40 -9.93
CA ARG A 224 -11.34 10.65 -10.05
C ARG A 224 -11.15 9.33 -10.81
N SER A 225 -10.39 9.34 -11.90
CA SER A 225 -10.12 8.13 -12.69
C SER A 225 -9.21 7.16 -11.93
N PHE A 226 -8.21 7.68 -11.21
CA PHE A 226 -7.30 6.86 -10.40
C PHE A 226 -7.98 6.19 -9.20
N TYR A 227 -8.93 6.91 -8.59
CA TYR A 227 -9.70 6.46 -7.43
C TYR A 227 -11.12 6.00 -7.77
N ALA A 228 -11.32 5.48 -8.98
CA ALA A 228 -12.59 4.89 -9.39
C ALA A 228 -13.04 3.79 -8.40
N ARG A 229 -14.35 3.70 -8.19
CA ARG A 229 -14.93 2.62 -7.39
C ARG A 229 -14.57 1.27 -8.03
N PRO A 230 -14.09 0.29 -7.26
CA PRO A 230 -13.85 -1.04 -7.79
C PRO A 230 -15.18 -1.65 -8.29
N LEU A 231 -15.09 -2.33 -9.43
CA LEU A 231 -16.20 -3.12 -9.99
C LEU A 231 -16.56 -4.28 -9.04
#